data_AF-A0A959XZT3-F1
#
_entry.id   AF-A0A959XZT3-F1
#
_cell.length_a   1.000
_cell.length_b   1.000
_cell.length_c   1.000
_cell.angle_alpha   90.00
_cell.angle_beta   90.00
_cell.angle_gamma   90.00
#
_symmetry.space_group_name_H-M   'P 1'
#
loop_
_entity.id
_entity.type
_entity.pdbx_description
1 polymer ?
#
loop_
_entity_poly.entity_id
_entity_poly.type
_entity_poly.pdbx_seq_one_letter_code
_entity_poly.pdbx_strand_id
1 'polypeptide(L)'
;MLPVNWDYSSEEWARFRRWEARYKKGLWGRLRFYFKNLSLRSSARVRIGTNEVWINNAPQTFQNNQCRLMDVSLREENALNVLNIRYEMSNRLYDIVVPVPKGRLREAIEVEEYLRLSNTSV
;
A
#
# COMPACT_ATOMS: atom_id res chain seq x y z
N MET A 1 -2.10 -1.28 -19.42
CA MET A 1 -2.51 -1.54 -18.03
C MET A 1 -1.62 -2.67 -17.53
N LEU A 2 -0.82 -2.48 -16.48
CA LEU A 2 -0.27 -3.61 -15.72
C LEU A 2 -1.02 -3.68 -14.39
N PRO A 3 -2.22 -4.29 -14.35
CA PRO A 3 -2.85 -4.63 -13.09
C PRO A 3 -1.98 -5.70 -12.43
N VAL A 4 -1.33 -5.34 -11.33
CA VAL A 4 -0.50 -6.29 -10.59
C VAL A 4 -1.31 -6.87 -9.44
N ASN A 5 -1.27 -8.20 -9.33
CA ASN A 5 -1.90 -8.95 -8.25
C ASN A 5 -0.82 -9.55 -7.37
N TRP A 6 -0.80 -9.12 -6.11
CA TRP A 6 0.10 -9.63 -5.09
C TRP A 6 -0.71 -10.43 -4.07
N ASP A 7 -0.43 -11.72 -4.01
CA ASP A 7 -0.91 -12.61 -2.96
C ASP A 7 0.19 -12.75 -1.89
N TYR A 8 -0.17 -12.51 -0.64
CA TYR A 8 0.75 -12.58 0.49
C TYR A 8 0.50 -13.84 1.29
N SER A 9 1.58 -14.48 1.73
CA SER A 9 1.47 -15.47 2.80
C SER A 9 0.97 -14.78 4.08
N SER A 10 0.32 -15.56 4.95
CA SER A 10 -0.12 -15.09 6.27
C SER A 10 1.06 -14.52 7.08
N GLU A 11 2.25 -15.12 6.95
CA GLU A 11 3.47 -14.67 7.63
C GLU A 11 3.97 -13.31 7.11
N GLU A 12 4.05 -13.12 5.80
CA GLU A 12 4.47 -11.86 5.18
C GLU A 12 3.51 -10.73 5.55
N TRP A 13 2.20 -11.00 5.46
CA TRP A 13 1.19 -10.01 5.83
C TRP A 13 1.26 -9.67 7.32
N ALA A 14 1.47 -10.66 8.18
CA ALA A 14 1.66 -10.43 9.61
C ALA A 14 2.93 -9.60 9.92
N ARG A 15 4.00 -9.73 9.12
CA ARG A 15 5.19 -8.87 9.24
C ARG A 15 4.87 -7.42 8.86
N PHE A 16 4.20 -7.21 7.73
CA PHE A 16 3.76 -5.88 7.31
C PHE A 16 2.86 -5.23 8.37
N ARG A 17 1.85 -5.95 8.86
CA ARG A 17 0.90 -5.42 9.83
C ARG A 17 1.58 -5.04 11.16
N ARG A 18 2.57 -5.82 11.60
CA ARG A 18 3.42 -5.48 12.76
C ARG A 18 4.25 -4.21 12.50
N TRP A 19 4.79 -4.05 11.29
CA TRP A 19 5.49 -2.84 10.88
C TRP A 19 4.55 -1.63 10.82
N GLU A 20 3.38 -1.76 10.19
CA GLU A 20 2.37 -0.70 10.04
C GLU A 20 1.92 -0.18 11.42
N ALA A 21 1.73 -1.08 12.38
CA ALA A 21 1.39 -0.71 13.76
C ALA A 21 2.49 0.11 14.46
N ARG A 22 3.76 -0.10 14.10
CA ARG A 22 4.90 0.70 14.60
C ARG A 22 5.04 2.01 13.84
N TYR A 23 4.79 2.00 12.54
CA TYR A 23 4.90 3.16 11.65
C TYR A 23 3.79 4.20 11.91
N LYS A 24 2.52 3.75 11.97
CA LYS A 24 1.37 4.68 12.03
C LYS A 24 1.16 5.35 13.39
N LYS A 25 1.73 4.82 14.49
CA LYS A 25 1.45 5.30 15.85
C LYS A 25 2.55 4.90 16.85
N GLY A 26 2.96 5.84 17.70
CA GLY A 26 3.61 5.53 18.98
C GLY A 26 2.75 4.60 19.86
N LEU A 27 3.20 4.29 21.09
CA LEU A 27 2.67 3.24 21.99
C LEU A 27 1.14 2.95 21.92
N TRP A 28 0.29 3.98 21.81
CA TRP A 28 -1.17 3.88 21.73
C TRP A 28 -1.74 3.17 20.49
N GLY A 29 -1.03 3.17 19.36
CA GLY A 29 -1.47 2.40 18.20
C GLY A 29 -1.15 0.92 18.29
N ARG A 30 -0.12 0.52 19.05
CA ARG A 30 0.15 -0.90 19.33
C ARG A 30 -1.02 -1.53 20.08
N LEU A 31 -1.53 -0.85 21.12
CA LEU A 31 -2.65 -1.34 21.93
C LEU A 31 -3.92 -1.49 21.09
N ARG A 32 -4.31 -0.47 20.31
CA ARG A 32 -5.52 -0.52 19.47
C ARG A 32 -5.43 -1.54 18.34
N PHE A 33 -4.22 -1.80 17.82
CA PHE A 33 -3.96 -2.83 16.83
C PHE A 33 -4.03 -4.24 17.44
N TYR A 34 -3.55 -4.45 18.67
CA TYR A 34 -3.58 -5.76 19.34
C TYR A 34 -5.02 -6.28 19.51
N PHE A 35 -5.95 -5.41 19.91
CA PHE A 35 -7.37 -5.78 20.08
C PHE A 35 -8.15 -5.97 18.77
N LYS A 36 -7.76 -5.31 17.66
CA LYS A 36 -8.43 -5.47 16.35
C LYS A 36 -7.88 -6.62 15.49
N ASN A 37 -6.78 -7.27 15.86
CA ASN A 37 -6.08 -8.25 15.01
C ASN A 37 -6.16 -9.72 15.47
N LEU A 38 -7.21 -10.13 16.18
CA LEU A 38 -7.49 -11.57 16.36
C LEU A 38 -7.69 -12.34 15.03
N SER A 39 -7.77 -11.65 13.89
CA SER A 39 -7.80 -12.19 12.52
C SER A 39 -6.41 -12.37 11.86
N LEU A 40 -5.33 -12.54 12.65
CA LEU A 40 -3.94 -12.71 12.21
C LEU A 40 -3.65 -13.94 11.32
N ARG A 41 -4.66 -14.77 11.00
CA ARG A 41 -4.51 -15.98 10.17
C ARG A 41 -4.87 -15.80 8.70
N SER A 42 -5.44 -14.67 8.30
CA SER A 42 -5.83 -14.47 6.89
C SER A 42 -4.62 -14.08 6.05
N SER A 43 -4.38 -14.81 4.95
CA SER A 43 -3.61 -14.28 3.82
C SER A 43 -4.25 -12.98 3.33
N ALA A 44 -3.45 -12.13 2.71
CA ALA A 44 -3.94 -10.91 2.10
C ALA A 44 -3.75 -10.95 0.60
N ARG A 45 -4.65 -10.29 -0.11
CA ARG A 45 -4.53 -10.05 -1.55
C ARG A 45 -4.55 -8.56 -1.79
N VAL A 46 -3.52 -8.07 -2.47
CA VAL A 46 -3.45 -6.69 -2.94
C VAL A 46 -3.50 -6.66 -4.45
N ARG A 47 -4.38 -5.83 -5.00
CA ARG A 47 -4.40 -5.54 -6.43
C ARG A 47 -4.13 -4.07 -6.65
N ILE A 48 -3.13 -3.76 -7.45
CA ILE A 48 -2.78 -2.38 -7.80
C ILE A 48 -3.28 -2.13 -9.21
N GLY A 49 -4.30 -1.29 -9.33
CA GLY A 49 -4.77 -0.78 -10.60
C GLY A 49 -4.17 0.59 -10.89
N THR A 50 -4.56 1.17 -12.03
CA THR A 50 -4.10 2.50 -12.45
C THR A 50 -4.57 3.62 -11.52
N ASN A 51 -5.77 3.48 -10.94
CA ASN A 51 -6.44 4.57 -10.20
C ASN A 51 -6.77 4.22 -8.74
N GLU A 52 -6.65 2.95 -8.40
CA GLU A 52 -7.07 2.42 -7.11
C GLU A 52 -6.25 1.20 -6.69
N VAL A 53 -6.19 0.98 -5.38
CA VAL A 53 -5.61 -0.22 -4.78
C VAL A 53 -6.70 -0.99 -4.05
N TRP A 54 -6.79 -2.29 -4.29
CA TRP A 54 -7.68 -3.18 -3.55
C TRP A 54 -6.87 -3.95 -2.52
N ILE A 55 -7.22 -3.84 -1.23
CA ILE A 55 -6.62 -4.63 -0.15
C ILE A 55 -7.72 -5.49 0.46
N ASN A 56 -7.66 -6.82 0.32
CA ASN A 56 -8.67 -7.75 0.83
C ASN A 56 -10.10 -7.37 0.42
N ASN A 57 -10.30 -7.05 -0.86
CA ASN A 57 -11.57 -6.58 -1.45
C ASN A 57 -12.08 -5.21 -0.96
N ALA A 58 -11.29 -4.45 -0.19
CA ALA A 58 -11.58 -3.06 0.12
C ALA A 58 -10.84 -2.14 -0.87
N PRO A 59 -11.56 -1.41 -1.75
CA PRO A 59 -10.93 -0.47 -2.67
C PRO A 59 -10.51 0.82 -1.96
N GLN A 60 -9.37 1.35 -2.38
CA GLN A 60 -8.85 2.66 -1.99
C GLN A 60 -8.48 3.41 -3.26
N THR A 61 -9.30 4.38 -3.64
CA THR A 61 -9.11 5.19 -4.85
C THR A 61 -8.16 6.34 -4.57
N PHE A 62 -7.11 6.45 -5.37
CA PHE A 62 -6.11 7.52 -5.27
C PHE A 62 -6.13 8.47 -6.47
N GLN A 63 -6.85 8.13 -7.55
CA GLN A 63 -6.98 8.97 -8.74
C GLN A 63 -8.40 8.90 -9.31
N ASN A 64 -9.12 10.02 -9.29
CA ASN A 64 -10.42 10.23 -9.95
C ASN A 64 -10.74 11.75 -9.99
N ASN A 65 -11.98 12.14 -10.26
CA ASN A 65 -12.37 13.57 -10.28
C ASN A 65 -12.27 14.28 -8.91
N GLN A 66 -12.14 13.53 -7.82
CA GLN A 66 -12.09 14.02 -6.43
C GLN A 66 -10.73 13.80 -5.75
N CYS A 67 -9.93 12.87 -6.28
CA CYS A 67 -8.62 12.46 -5.78
C CYS A 67 -7.57 12.68 -6.86
N ARG A 68 -6.47 13.37 -6.51
CA ARG A 68 -5.35 13.61 -7.41
C ARG A 68 -4.12 12.85 -6.93
N LEU A 69 -3.54 12.02 -7.79
CA LEU A 69 -2.26 11.39 -7.52
C LEU A 69 -1.15 12.45 -7.45
N MET A 70 -0.40 12.46 -6.35
CA MET A 70 0.64 13.46 -6.09
C MET A 70 2.03 12.87 -6.25
N ASP A 71 2.27 11.70 -5.65
CA ASP A 71 3.56 11.02 -5.71
C ASP A 71 3.35 9.51 -5.60
N VAL A 72 4.26 8.75 -6.21
CA VAL A 72 4.40 7.31 -6.01
C VAL A 72 5.86 7.06 -5.75
N SER A 73 6.21 6.44 -4.63
CA SER A 73 7.59 6.17 -4.25
C SER A 73 7.77 4.77 -3.69
N LEU A 74 8.78 4.07 -4.18
CA LEU A 74 9.26 2.83 -3.61
C LEU A 74 10.39 3.13 -2.61
N ARG A 75 10.27 2.62 -1.39
CA ARG A 75 11.31 2.80 -0.37
C ARG A 75 11.48 1.56 0.51
N GLU A 76 12.69 1.39 1.02
CA GLU A 76 13.00 0.37 2.00
C GLU A 76 12.82 0.94 3.42
N GLU A 77 12.01 0.27 4.23
CA GLU A 77 11.81 0.61 5.65
C GLU A 77 12.01 -0.63 6.53
N ASN A 78 13.07 -0.64 7.34
CA ASN A 78 13.35 -1.71 8.31
C ASN A 78 13.29 -3.13 7.69
N ALA A 79 13.97 -3.31 6.55
CA ALA A 79 14.00 -4.55 5.76
C ALA A 79 12.67 -4.96 5.10
N LEU A 80 11.70 -4.03 5.00
CA LEU A 80 10.51 -4.18 4.17
C LEU A 80 10.53 -3.14 3.06
N ASN A 81 10.42 -3.60 1.81
CA ASN A 81 10.16 -2.71 0.69
C ASN A 81 8.67 -2.33 0.71
N VAL A 82 8.38 -1.03 0.62
CA VAL A 82 7.02 -0.50 0.62
C VAL A 82 6.84 0.46 -0.56
N LEU A 83 5.75 0.28 -1.28
CA LEU A 83 5.27 1.21 -2.29
C LEU A 83 4.33 2.19 -1.59
N ASN A 84 4.68 3.48 -1.58
CA ASN A 84 3.85 4.55 -1.06
C ASN A 84 3.18 5.29 -2.22
N ILE A 85 1.86 5.36 -2.21
CA ILE A 85 1.05 6.12 -3.17
C ILE A 85 0.42 7.28 -2.41
N ARG A 86 0.91 8.48 -2.66
CA ARG A 86 0.42 9.71 -2.05
C ARG A 86 -0.56 10.40 -2.98
N TYR A 87 -1.72 10.76 -2.45
CA TYR A 87 -2.75 11.46 -3.19
C TYR A 87 -3.38 12.59 -2.37
N GLU A 88 -3.94 13.56 -3.07
CA GLU A 88 -4.69 14.66 -2.50
C GLU A 88 -6.18 14.43 -2.70
N MET A 89 -6.97 14.64 -1.65
CA MET A 89 -8.44 14.65 -1.71
C MET A 89 -8.95 15.79 -0.84
N SER A 90 -9.77 16.68 -1.40
CA SER A 90 -10.34 17.83 -0.68
C SER A 90 -9.28 18.68 0.07
N ASN A 91 -8.17 18.99 -0.61
CA ASN A 91 -7.01 19.73 -0.09
C ASN A 91 -6.33 19.08 1.13
N ARG A 92 -6.44 17.76 1.28
CA ARG A 92 -5.73 16.98 2.30
C ARG A 92 -4.92 15.87 1.63
N LEU A 93 -3.73 15.63 2.17
CA LEU A 93 -2.84 14.57 1.70
C LEU A 93 -3.13 13.26 2.43
N TYR A 94 -3.14 12.17 1.66
CA TYR A 94 -3.35 10.82 2.12
C TYR A 94 -2.29 9.90 1.51
N ASP A 95 -1.89 8.87 2.26
CA ASP A 95 -0.89 7.90 1.85
C ASP A 95 -1.52 6.49 1.86
N ILE A 96 -1.44 5.78 0.73
CA ILE A 96 -1.67 4.33 0.64
C ILE A 96 -0.30 3.67 0.69
N VAL A 97 -0.08 2.85 1.73
CA VAL A 97 1.16 2.10 1.88
C VAL A 97 0.91 0.65 1.54
N VAL A 98 1.59 0.15 0.51
CA VAL A 98 1.49 -1.23 0.05
C VAL A 98 2.83 -1.94 0.28
N PRO A 99 2.87 -3.03 1.06
CA PRO A 99 4.10 -3.81 1.21
C PRO A 99 4.44 -4.54 -0.08
N VAL A 100 5.70 -4.59 -0.44
CA VAL A 100 6.15 -5.39 -1.59
C VAL A 100 6.41 -6.83 -1.11
N PRO A 101 5.77 -7.85 -1.72
CA PRO A 101 6.05 -9.24 -1.39
C PRO A 101 7.51 -9.62 -1.67
N LYS A 102 8.01 -10.65 -0.98
CA LYS A 102 9.37 -11.13 -1.22
C LYS A 102 9.53 -11.59 -2.67
N GLY A 103 10.62 -11.18 -3.31
CA GLY A 103 10.91 -11.53 -4.72
C GLY A 103 10.12 -10.71 -5.77
N ARG A 104 9.24 -9.80 -5.35
CA ARG A 104 8.41 -8.96 -6.25
C ARG A 104 8.93 -7.53 -6.38
N LEU A 105 10.18 -7.27 -6.00
CA LEU A 105 10.77 -5.93 -6.03
C LEU A 105 10.80 -5.35 -7.45
N ARG A 106 11.16 -6.16 -8.44
CA ARG A 106 11.16 -5.75 -9.84
C ARG A 106 9.77 -5.30 -10.31
N GLU A 107 8.73 -6.08 -10.00
CA GLU A 107 7.34 -5.71 -10.30
C GLU A 107 6.92 -4.43 -9.58
N ALA A 108 7.38 -4.21 -8.35
CA ALA A 108 7.08 -2.98 -7.62
C ALA A 108 7.72 -1.74 -8.27
N ILE A 109 8.94 -1.87 -8.81
CA ILE A 109 9.60 -0.81 -9.59
C ILE A 109 8.80 -0.53 -10.86
N GLU A 110 8.40 -1.57 -11.60
CA GLU A 110 7.59 -1.43 -12.82
C GLU A 110 6.24 -0.74 -12.52
N VAL A 111 5.61 -1.05 -11.38
CA VAL A 111 4.39 -0.38 -10.92
C VAL A 111 4.64 1.08 -10.58
N GLU A 112 5.72 1.41 -9.86
CA GLU A 112 6.09 2.78 -9.53
C GLU A 112 6.28 3.63 -10.79
N GLU A 113 7.08 3.14 -11.73
CA GLU A 113 7.35 3.80 -13.00
C GLU A 113 6.06 4.00 -13.81
N TYR A 114 5.24 2.95 -13.90
CA TYR A 114 3.97 3.01 -14.62
C TYR A 114 3.03 4.08 -14.05
N LEU A 115 2.82 4.08 -12.73
CA LEU A 115 1.92 5.03 -12.08
C LEU A 115 2.43 6.47 -12.18
N ARG A 116 3.75 6.68 -12.07
CA ARG A 116 4.38 8.00 -12.29
C ARG A 116 4.14 8.51 -13.70
N LEU A 117 4.40 7.69 -14.73
CA LEU A 117 4.22 8.08 -16.13
C LEU A 117 2.75 8.38 -16.47
N SER A 118 1.81 7.60 -15.91
CA SER A 118 0.38 7.86 -16.10
C SER A 118 -0.09 9.17 -15.44
N ASN A 119 0.62 9.66 -14.43
CA ASN A 119 0.28 10.92 -13.76
C ASN A 119 0.75 12.15 -14.55
N THR A 120 1.92 12.08 -15.20
CA THR A 120 2.52 13.19 -15.96
C THR A 120 1.83 13.42 -17.32
N SER A 121 0.98 12.50 -17.76
CA SER A 121 0.29 12.55 -19.05
C SER A 121 -0.99 13.39 -19.05
N VAL A 122 -1.21 14.20 -17.99
CA VAL A 122 -2.39 15.07 -17.78
C VAL A 122 -1.97 16.52 -17.71
#